data_AF-A0A950QR44-F1
#
_entry.id   AF-A0A950QR44-F1
#
_cell.length_a   1.000
_cell.length_b   1.000
_cell.length_c   1.000
_cell.angle_alpha   90.00
_cell.angle_beta   90.00
_cell.angle_gamma   90.00
#
_symmetry.space_group_name_H-M   'P 1'
#
loop_
_entity.id
_entity.type
_entity.pdbx_description
1 polymer ?
#
loop_
_entity_poly.entity_id
_entity_poly.type
_entity_poly.pdbx_seq_one_letter_code
_entity_poly.pdbx_strand_id
1 'polypeptide(L)'
;GFEAGFRFNPEHPTSLLYDKTPNGYKLAGVMYTAPAKVDEDDLNSRVPLSVARWHEHVNFCFPPKGRESEAWQKNPKFGMAGSISTKDACDQAGGNFVPLIFGWMVHVYPYEKNPADVWGK
;
A
#
# COMPACT_ATOMS: atom_id res chain seq x y z
N GLY A 1 -1.50 12.45 -3.87
CA GLY A 1 -2.89 12.02 -3.64
C GLY A 1 -3.82 12.60 -4.71
N PHE A 2 -4.34 13.80 -4.50
CA PHE A 2 -5.32 14.43 -5.41
C PHE A 2 -4.83 14.54 -6.86
N GLU A 3 -3.59 14.99 -7.09
CA GLU A 3 -2.97 15.07 -8.42
C GLU A 3 -2.93 13.72 -9.15
N ALA A 4 -2.59 12.65 -8.44
CA ALA A 4 -2.46 11.30 -8.99
C ALA A 4 -3.78 10.75 -9.55
N GLY A 5 -4.91 11.30 -9.07
CA GLY A 5 -6.25 11.01 -9.57
C GLY A 5 -6.52 11.54 -10.99
N PHE A 6 -5.77 12.54 -11.43
CA PHE A 6 -5.94 13.18 -12.75
C PHE A 6 -4.77 12.94 -13.70
N ARG A 7 -3.54 12.88 -13.19
CA ARG A 7 -2.34 12.65 -13.99
C ARG A 7 -1.28 11.86 -13.22
N PHE A 8 -0.43 11.14 -13.96
CA PHE A 8 0.78 10.57 -13.40
C PHE A 8 1.96 11.54 -13.59
N ASN A 9 2.69 11.80 -12.52
CA ASN A 9 3.92 12.60 -12.55
C ASN A 9 4.99 11.86 -11.74
N PRO A 10 6.07 11.37 -12.38
CA PRO A 10 7.11 10.59 -11.71
C PRO A 10 7.95 11.41 -10.72
N GLU A 11 7.92 12.74 -10.78
CA GLU A 11 8.60 13.58 -9.79
C GLU A 11 7.75 13.82 -8.53
N HIS A 12 6.46 13.46 -8.57
CA HIS A 12 5.49 13.75 -7.52
C HIS A 12 4.89 12.44 -6.96
N PRO A 13 5.66 11.67 -6.17
CA PRO A 13 5.15 10.46 -5.54
C PRO A 13 3.98 10.78 -4.60
N THR A 14 3.01 9.87 -4.51
CA THR A 14 1.86 10.05 -3.61
C THR A 14 2.28 9.89 -2.15
N SER A 15 3.26 9.05 -1.86
CA SER A 15 3.80 8.86 -0.52
C SER A 15 5.29 8.57 -0.55
N LEU A 16 5.99 9.03 0.47
CA LEU A 16 7.37 8.66 0.77
C LEU A 16 7.35 7.56 1.84
N LEU A 17 8.14 6.52 1.64
CA LEU A 17 8.22 5.34 2.51
C LEU A 17 9.51 5.41 3.33
N TYR A 18 9.41 5.16 4.62
CA TYR A 18 10.53 5.27 5.54
C TYR A 18 10.68 4.05 6.43
N ASP A 19 11.92 3.60 6.58
CA ASP A 19 12.29 2.66 7.62
C ASP A 19 12.57 3.40 8.92
N LYS A 20 12.03 2.86 10.02
CA LYS A 20 12.37 3.34 11.36
C LYS A 20 13.75 2.82 11.75
N THR A 21 14.60 3.72 12.20
CA THR A 21 15.96 3.46 12.70
C THR A 21 16.05 3.84 14.18
N PRO A 22 17.08 3.40 14.93
CA PRO A 22 17.26 3.81 16.32
C PRO A 22 17.31 5.34 16.51
N ASN A 23 17.80 6.06 15.50
CA ASN A 23 18.07 7.50 15.57
C ASN A 23 17.10 8.36 14.73
N GLY A 24 16.02 7.77 14.19
CA GLY A 24 15.07 8.48 13.34
C GLY A 24 14.55 7.64 12.19
N TYR A 25 14.47 8.21 11.00
CA TYR A 25 13.89 7.56 9.81
C TYR A 25 14.84 7.66 8.61
N LYS A 26 14.90 6.59 7.82
CA LYS A 26 15.65 6.56 6.56
C LYS A 26 14.68 6.39 5.40
N LEU A 27 14.81 7.19 4.35
CA LEU A 27 14.01 7.04 3.14
C LEU A 27 14.29 5.65 2.54
N ALA A 28 13.25 4.83 2.46
CA ALA A 28 13.29 3.48 1.92
C ALA A 28 12.83 3.47 0.46
N GLY A 29 11.81 4.27 0.13
CA GLY A 29 11.22 4.29 -1.19
C GLY A 29 10.10 5.28 -1.37
N VAL A 30 9.34 5.10 -2.44
CA VAL A 30 8.19 5.91 -2.80
C VAL A 30 7.03 5.03 -3.25
N MET A 31 5.82 5.57 -3.16
CA MET A 31 4.61 4.92 -3.64
C MET A 31 3.84 5.89 -4.55
N TYR A 32 3.41 5.39 -5.69
CA TYR A 32 2.46 6.07 -6.57
C TYR A 32 1.10 5.41 -6.45
N THR A 33 0.04 6.21 -6.63
CA THR A 33 -1.34 5.72 -6.60
C THR A 33 -2.05 6.06 -7.90
N ALA A 34 -3.09 5.30 -8.24
CA ALA A 34 -4.05 5.65 -9.27
C ALA A 34 -5.47 5.26 -8.81
N PRO A 35 -6.53 5.94 -9.29
CA PRO A 35 -7.89 5.59 -8.92
C PRO A 35 -8.24 4.15 -9.30
N ALA A 36 -8.95 3.43 -8.43
CA ALA A 36 -9.35 2.04 -8.64
C ALA A 36 -10.11 1.76 -9.95
N LYS A 37 -10.82 2.78 -10.46
CA LYS A 37 -11.60 2.69 -11.70
C LYS A 37 -10.78 2.85 -12.99
N VAL A 38 -9.47 3.10 -12.88
CA VAL A 38 -8.57 3.20 -14.04
C VAL A 38 -8.37 1.80 -14.60
N ASP A 39 -8.42 1.67 -15.93
CA ASP A 39 -8.21 0.40 -16.61
C ASP A 39 -6.72 0.05 -16.75
N GLU A 40 -6.44 -1.18 -17.17
CA GLU A 40 -5.07 -1.68 -17.30
C GLU A 40 -4.25 -0.91 -18.35
N ASP A 41 -4.85 -0.46 -19.45
CA ASP A 41 -4.15 0.26 -20.51
C ASP A 41 -3.68 1.64 -20.02
N ASP A 42 -4.52 2.35 -19.28
CA ASP A 42 -4.15 3.60 -18.64
C ASP A 42 -3.06 3.39 -17.58
N LEU A 43 -3.13 2.31 -16.77
CA LEU A 43 -2.08 1.99 -15.81
C LEU A 43 -0.74 1.69 -16.50
N ASN A 44 -0.77 0.94 -17.59
CA ASN A 44 0.40 0.58 -18.40
C ASN A 44 0.99 1.79 -19.12
N SER A 45 0.17 2.79 -19.48
CA SER A 45 0.65 4.06 -20.01
C SER A 45 1.45 4.88 -18.99
N ARG A 46 1.16 4.70 -17.69
CA ARG A 46 1.85 5.38 -16.58
C ARG A 46 3.15 4.66 -16.21
N VAL A 47 3.06 3.36 -15.94
CA VAL A 47 4.19 2.48 -15.63
C VAL A 47 3.99 1.18 -16.40
N PRO A 48 4.82 0.90 -17.43
CA PRO A 48 4.67 -0.32 -18.24
C PRO A 48 4.91 -1.59 -17.44
N LEU A 49 4.24 -2.69 -17.83
CA LEU A 49 4.42 -4.03 -17.23
C LEU A 49 5.86 -4.55 -17.26
N SER A 50 6.67 -4.07 -18.22
CA SER A 50 8.11 -4.39 -18.30
C SER A 50 8.93 -3.76 -17.18
N VAL A 51 8.36 -2.79 -16.46
CA VAL A 51 8.98 -2.08 -15.33
C VAL A 51 8.41 -2.59 -14.01
N ALA A 52 7.09 -2.52 -13.83
CA ALA A 52 6.42 -2.93 -12.61
C ALA A 52 4.95 -3.31 -12.87
N ARG A 53 4.34 -3.99 -11.89
CA ARG A 53 2.90 -4.25 -11.88
C ARG A 53 2.24 -3.41 -10.80
N TRP A 54 1.12 -2.79 -11.17
CA TRP A 54 0.22 -2.17 -10.20
C TRP A 54 -0.50 -3.25 -9.40
N HIS A 55 -0.80 -2.98 -8.13
CA HIS A 55 -1.59 -3.85 -7.27
C HIS A 55 -2.57 -3.06 -6.41
N GLU A 56 -3.60 -3.73 -5.90
CA GLU A 56 -4.59 -3.13 -5.00
C GLU A 56 -4.50 -3.74 -3.61
N HIS A 57 -4.66 -2.90 -2.59
CA HIS A 57 -4.84 -3.35 -1.22
C HIS A 57 -6.34 -3.54 -0.95
N VAL A 58 -6.79 -4.79 -1.04
CA VAL A 58 -8.19 -5.17 -0.88
C VAL A 58 -8.45 -5.96 0.40
N ASN A 59 -9.68 -5.87 0.89
CA ASN A 59 -10.23 -6.68 1.97
C ASN A 59 -9.44 -6.59 3.29
N PHE A 60 -9.09 -5.39 3.74
CA PHE A 60 -8.39 -5.19 5.01
C PHE A 60 -9.35 -5.08 6.19
N CYS A 61 -8.92 -5.56 7.35
CA CYS A 61 -9.61 -5.36 8.61
C CYS A 61 -8.77 -4.51 9.56
N PHE A 62 -9.24 -3.31 9.91
CA PHE A 62 -8.55 -2.44 10.86
C PHE A 62 -9.03 -2.63 12.30
N PRO A 63 -8.17 -2.40 13.30
CA PRO A 63 -8.57 -2.56 14.69
C PRO A 63 -9.66 -1.53 15.05
N PRO A 64 -10.56 -1.86 15.99
CA PRO A 64 -11.48 -0.86 16.52
C PRO A 64 -10.76 0.18 17.38
N LYS A 65 -11.47 1.26 17.67
CA LYS A 65 -11.00 2.30 18.60
C LYS A 65 -10.61 1.71 19.95
N GLY A 66 -9.47 2.13 20.48
CA GLY A 66 -8.91 1.67 21.75
C GLY A 66 -8.13 0.36 21.67
N ARG A 67 -8.06 -0.29 20.50
CA ARG A 67 -7.28 -1.51 20.25
C ARG A 67 -6.28 -1.35 19.10
N GLU A 68 -5.86 -0.12 18.82
CA GLU A 68 -4.98 0.24 17.71
C GLU A 68 -3.63 -0.47 17.76
N SER A 69 -3.15 -0.77 18.96
CA SER A 69 -1.89 -1.50 19.17
C SER A 69 -1.92 -2.93 18.62
N GLU A 70 -3.10 -3.56 18.47
CA GLU A 70 -3.24 -4.91 17.92
C GLU A 70 -2.76 -5.02 16.46
N ALA A 71 -2.75 -3.91 15.71
CA ALA A 71 -2.23 -3.89 14.34
C ALA A 71 -0.69 -4.04 14.27
N TRP A 72 0.01 -3.83 15.38
CA TRP A 72 1.48 -3.82 15.45
C TRP A 72 2.04 -4.99 16.27
N GLN A 73 1.18 -5.91 16.71
CA GLN A 73 1.58 -7.10 17.45
C GLN A 73 2.26 -8.12 16.53
N LYS A 74 2.95 -9.09 17.15
CA LYS A 74 3.48 -10.25 16.41
C LYS A 74 2.30 -11.06 15.85
N ASN A 75 2.28 -11.28 14.54
CA ASN A 75 1.17 -11.92 13.80
C ASN A 75 -0.15 -11.18 14.01
N PRO A 76 -0.26 -9.91 13.59
CA PRO A 76 -1.42 -9.10 13.89
C PRO A 76 -2.66 -9.68 13.19
N LYS A 77 -3.81 -9.57 13.84
CA LYS A 77 -5.10 -9.92 13.22
C LYS A 77 -5.62 -8.78 12.34
N PHE A 78 -5.27 -7.56 12.70
CA PHE A 78 -5.75 -6.32 12.10
C PHE A 78 -4.63 -5.54 11.41
N GLY A 79 -4.99 -4.59 10.55
CA GLY A 79 -4.08 -3.66 9.88
C GLY A 79 -3.46 -4.22 8.61
N MET A 80 -2.44 -3.52 8.07
CA MET A 80 -1.82 -3.85 6.78
C MET A 80 -1.07 -5.18 6.76
N ALA A 81 -0.64 -5.67 7.93
CA ALA A 81 -0.04 -6.99 8.09
C ALA A 81 -1.02 -8.00 8.71
N GLY A 82 -2.30 -7.63 8.81
CA GLY A 82 -3.35 -8.38 9.46
C GLY A 82 -3.70 -9.68 8.72
N SER A 83 -4.05 -10.72 9.47
CA SER A 83 -4.49 -12.00 8.91
C SER A 83 -5.97 -12.06 8.53
N ILE A 84 -6.81 -11.12 9.01
CA ILE A 84 -8.24 -11.09 8.68
C ILE A 84 -8.47 -10.40 7.33
N SER A 85 -9.00 -11.16 6.37
CA SER A 85 -9.25 -10.70 5.01
C SER A 85 -10.71 -10.86 4.53
N THR A 86 -11.64 -11.20 5.43
CA THR A 86 -13.08 -11.32 5.08
C THR A 86 -13.91 -10.37 5.92
N LYS A 87 -15.02 -9.88 5.34
CA LYS A 87 -15.93 -8.97 6.03
C LYS A 87 -16.50 -9.60 7.29
N ASP A 88 -17.03 -10.82 7.19
CA ASP A 88 -17.66 -11.51 8.32
C ASP A 88 -16.69 -11.74 9.49
N ALA A 89 -15.45 -12.18 9.20
CA ALA A 89 -14.45 -12.36 10.24
C ALA A 89 -14.01 -11.03 10.86
N CYS A 90 -13.96 -9.95 10.06
CA CYS A 90 -13.66 -8.63 10.56
C CYS A 90 -14.75 -8.10 11.50
N ASP A 91 -16.01 -8.24 11.10
CA ASP A 91 -17.17 -7.84 11.91
C ASP A 91 -17.21 -8.63 13.23
N GLN A 92 -17.00 -9.95 13.18
CA GLN A 92 -16.94 -10.82 14.37
C GLN A 92 -15.80 -10.45 15.32
N ALA A 93 -14.66 -10.01 14.78
CA ALA A 93 -13.53 -9.53 15.56
C ALA A 93 -13.74 -8.10 16.11
N GLY A 94 -14.86 -7.46 15.75
CA GLY A 94 -15.19 -6.08 16.10
C GLY A 94 -14.29 -5.06 15.40
N GLY A 95 -13.74 -5.40 14.23
CA GLY A 95 -12.90 -4.52 13.44
C GLY A 95 -13.68 -3.61 12.50
N ASN A 96 -12.95 -2.80 11.75
CA ASN A 96 -13.48 -1.96 10.67
C ASN A 96 -13.04 -2.55 9.33
N PHE A 97 -13.98 -3.14 8.59
CA PHE A 97 -13.69 -3.71 7.27
C PHE A 97 -13.56 -2.60 6.22
N VAL A 98 -12.45 -2.63 5.48
CA VAL A 98 -12.15 -1.71 4.39
C VAL A 98 -11.93 -2.54 3.12
N PRO A 99 -12.88 -2.53 2.17
CA PRO A 99 -12.81 -3.38 0.99
C PRO A 99 -11.67 -2.98 0.05
N LEU A 100 -11.30 -1.69 0.03
CA LEU A 100 -10.25 -1.17 -0.83
C LEU A 100 -9.55 0.02 -0.18
N ILE A 101 -8.23 0.00 -0.21
CA ILE A 101 -7.36 1.06 0.30
C ILE A 101 -6.63 1.70 -0.88
N PHE A 102 -6.74 3.02 -1.02
CA PHE A 102 -6.00 3.88 -1.97
C PHE A 102 -6.17 3.60 -3.49
N GLY A 103 -6.77 2.49 -3.90
CA GLY A 103 -6.90 2.07 -5.30
C GLY A 103 -5.66 1.31 -5.77
N TRP A 104 -5.25 1.56 -7.02
CA TRP A 104 -4.02 1.00 -7.57
C TRP A 104 -2.79 1.64 -6.96
N MET A 105 -1.78 0.83 -6.67
CA MET A 105 -0.50 1.25 -6.13
C MET A 105 0.66 0.59 -6.85
N VAL A 106 1.78 1.31 -6.90
CA VAL A 106 3.08 0.76 -7.27
C VAL A 106 4.12 1.35 -6.32
N HIS A 107 5.01 0.48 -5.82
CA HIS A 107 6.06 0.83 -4.90
C HIS A 107 7.40 0.80 -5.61
N VAL A 108 8.29 1.72 -5.23
CA VAL A 108 9.66 1.76 -5.74
C VAL A 108 10.63 1.94 -4.57
N TYR A 109 11.56 1.01 -4.42
CA TYR A 109 12.63 0.99 -3.43
C TYR A 109 13.98 1.13 -4.16
N PRO A 110 14.38 2.35 -4.54
CA PRO A 110 15.53 2.58 -5.41
C PRO A 110 16.87 2.21 -4.76
N TYR A 111 16.89 1.97 -3.45
CA TYR A 111 18.08 1.62 -2.69
C TYR A 111 18.25 0.11 -2.49
N GLU A 112 17.35 -0.71 -3.04
CA GLU A 112 17.49 -2.17 -3.00
C GLU A 112 18.70 -2.65 -3.80
N LYS A 113 19.41 -3.63 -3.24
CA LYS A 113 20.63 -4.17 -3.87
C LYS A 113 20.32 -5.15 -4.99
N ASN A 114 19.21 -5.86 -4.85
CA ASN A 114 18.75 -6.81 -5.85
C ASN A 114 17.75 -6.09 -6.78
N PRO A 115 18.01 -6.03 -8.09
CA PRO A 115 17.12 -5.37 -9.04
C PRO A 115 15.68 -5.91 -9.00
N ALA A 116 15.49 -7.19 -8.64
CA ALA A 116 14.17 -7.79 -8.55
C ALA A 116 13.30 -7.24 -7.40
N ASP A 117 13.91 -6.61 -6.38
CA ASP A 117 13.22 -6.09 -5.20
C ASP A 117 12.90 -4.59 -5.32
N VAL A 118 13.44 -3.90 -6.35
CA VAL A 118 13.27 -2.46 -6.55
C VAL A 118 11.81 -2.05 -6.75
N TRP A 119 10.98 -2.87 -7.39
CA TRP A 119 9.59 -2.52 -7.73
C TRP A 119 8.54 -3.10 -6.76
N GLY A 120 9.00 -3.53 -5.58
CA GLY A 120 8.16 -4.26 -4.64
C GLY A 120 7.73 -5.64 -5.18
N LYS A 121 7.04 -6.42 -4.37
CA LYS A 121 6.34 -7.63 -4.80
C LYS A 121 4.88 -7.32 -5.09
#